data_AF-A0A2E2Z5U0-F1
#
_entry.id   AF-A0A2E2Z5U0-F1
#
_cell.length_a   1.000
_cell.length_b   1.000
_cell.length_c   1.000
_cell.angle_alpha   90.00
_cell.angle_beta   90.00
_cell.angle_gamma   90.00
#
_symmetry.space_group_name_H-M   'P 1'
#
loop_
_entity.id
_entity.type
_entity.pdbx_description
1 polymer ?
#
loop_
_entity_poly.entity_id
_entity_poly.type
_entity_poly.pdbx_seq_one_letter_code
_entity_poly.pdbx_strand_id
1 'polypeptide(L)'
;MRLVKIFGIILINLVLVYFLAQNAGEKVDLNLLFFSYVNVPVFLIILFSLSIGILSGFLSAVIVVLSLKSQIRSLKDKNRLLTDELNDLRNVAIDEGIYDTEDGDL
;
A
#
# COMPACT_ATOMS: atom_id res chain seq x y z
N MET A 1 -7.19 -18.28 -2.72
CA MET A 1 -6.13 -18.72 -3.68
C MET A 1 -5.94 -17.67 -4.77
N ARG A 2 -4.72 -17.48 -5.30
CA ARG A 2 -4.44 -16.47 -6.35
C ARG A 2 -5.35 -16.66 -7.57
N LEU A 3 -5.60 -17.91 -7.97
CA LEU A 3 -6.49 -18.27 -9.08
C LEU A 3 -7.93 -17.82 -8.88
N VAL A 4 -8.50 -18.03 -7.68
CA VAL A 4 -9.88 -17.60 -7.36
C VAL A 4 -10.03 -16.08 -7.46
N LYS A 5 -9.01 -15.31 -7.04
CA LYS A 5 -9.01 -13.85 -7.16
C LYS A 5 -9.01 -13.42 -8.63
N ILE A 6 -8.16 -14.04 -9.45
CA ILE A 6 -8.09 -13.74 -10.90
C ILE A 6 -9.41 -14.10 -11.58
N PHE A 7 -9.97 -15.28 -11.28
CA PHE A 7 -11.25 -15.71 -11.84
C PHE A 7 -12.39 -14.75 -11.49
N GLY A 8 -12.44 -14.28 -10.24
CA GLY A 8 -13.41 -13.26 -9.82
C GLY A 8 -13.28 -11.94 -10.59
N ILE A 9 -12.05 -11.47 -10.81
CA ILE A 9 -11.78 -10.25 -11.58
C ILE A 9 -12.22 -10.41 -13.05
N ILE A 10 -11.97 -11.57 -13.65
CA ILE A 10 -12.40 -11.88 -15.01
C ILE A 10 -13.93 -11.87 -15.10
N LEU A 11 -14.61 -12.52 -14.16
CA LEU A 11 -16.07 -12.58 -14.14
C LEU A 11 -16.70 -11.19 -13.98
N ILE A 12 -16.14 -10.35 -13.11
CA ILE A 12 -16.55 -8.94 -12.96
C ILE A 12 -16.35 -8.16 -14.27
N ASN A 13 -15.22 -8.33 -14.94
CA ASN A 13 -14.99 -7.67 -16.24
C ASN A 13 -15.99 -8.14 -17.31
N LEU A 14 -16.34 -9.43 -17.33
CA LEU A 14 -17.33 -9.96 -18.28
C LEU A 14 -18.71 -9.33 -18.05
N VAL A 15 -19.14 -9.22 -16.79
CA VAL A 15 -20.39 -8.57 -16.42
C VAL A 15 -20.37 -7.08 -16.81
N LEU A 16 -19.25 -6.39 -16.58
CA LEU A 16 -19.07 -5.00 -16.98
C LEU A 16 -19.17 -4.83 -18.50
N VAL A 17 -18.48 -5.66 -19.28
CA VAL A 17 -18.54 -5.61 -20.76
C VAL A 17 -19.95 -5.89 -21.25
N TYR A 18 -20.62 -6.90 -20.69
CA TYR A 18 -22.01 -7.19 -21.02
C TYR A 18 -22.93 -5.99 -20.73
N PHE A 19 -22.78 -5.37 -19.56
CA PHE A 19 -23.53 -4.18 -19.19
C PHE A 19 -23.27 -3.01 -20.15
N LEU A 20 -22.01 -2.73 -20.49
CA LEU A 20 -21.66 -1.67 -21.44
C LEU A 20 -22.23 -1.94 -22.84
N ALA A 21 -22.20 -3.19 -23.31
CA ALA A 21 -22.75 -3.58 -24.60
C ALA A 21 -24.26 -3.35 -24.67
N GLN A 22 -25.00 -3.69 -23.61
CA GLN A 22 -26.45 -3.45 -23.53
C GLN A 22 -26.80 -1.96 -23.56
N ASN A 23 -25.91 -1.10 -23.05
CA ASN A 23 -26.12 0.34 -22.96
C ASN A 23 -25.37 1.13 -24.07
N ALA A 24 -24.81 0.47 -25.08
CA ALA A 24 -23.94 1.11 -26.06
C ALA A 24 -24.67 2.12 -26.97
N GLY A 25 -25.97 1.90 -27.22
CA GLY A 25 -26.81 2.80 -28.01
C GLY A 25 -27.42 3.95 -27.23
N GLU A 26 -27.36 3.91 -25.89
CA GLU A 26 -28.03 4.87 -25.03
C GLU A 26 -27.24 6.16 -24.89
N LYS A 27 -27.97 7.29 -24.94
CA LYS A 27 -27.41 8.64 -24.81
C LYS A 27 -28.16 9.42 -23.75
N VAL A 28 -27.42 10.19 -22.96
CA VAL A 28 -27.96 10.98 -21.85
C VAL A 28 -27.35 12.37 -21.86
N ASP A 29 -28.14 13.35 -21.42
CA ASP A 29 -27.66 14.70 -21.16
C ASP A 29 -27.00 14.74 -19.77
N LEU A 30 -25.74 15.13 -19.75
CA LEU A 30 -24.92 15.23 -18.55
C LEU A 30 -24.92 16.67 -18.05
N ASN A 31 -25.31 16.83 -16.78
CA ASN A 31 -25.11 18.08 -16.07
C ASN A 31 -24.14 17.84 -14.91
N LEU A 32 -22.89 18.27 -15.10
CA LEU A 32 -21.86 18.28 -14.06
C LEU A 32 -21.88 19.64 -13.34
N LEU A 33 -21.20 19.73 -12.19
CA LEU A 33 -21.16 20.94 -11.36
C LEU A 33 -20.89 22.25 -12.13
N PHE A 34 -20.03 22.21 -13.15
CA PHE A 34 -19.63 23.39 -13.93
C PHE A 34 -19.75 23.20 -15.45
N PHE A 35 -20.14 22.02 -15.91
CA PHE A 35 -20.13 21.66 -17.33
C PHE A 35 -21.37 20.87 -17.69
N SER A 36 -21.99 21.21 -18.81
CA SER A 36 -23.12 20.47 -19.35
C SER A 36 -22.77 19.93 -20.73
N TYR A 37 -23.11 18.67 -20.98
CA TYR A 37 -22.91 18.00 -22.25
C TYR A 37 -24.22 17.33 -22.67
N VAL A 38 -24.56 17.43 -23.94
CA VAL A 38 -25.83 16.92 -24.48
C VAL A 38 -25.54 15.68 -25.32
N ASN A 39 -26.46 14.70 -25.31
CA ASN A 39 -26.39 13.48 -26.13
C ASN A 39 -25.09 12.67 -25.95
N VAL A 40 -24.60 12.56 -24.71
CA VAL A 40 -23.38 11.81 -24.43
C VAL A 40 -23.67 10.30 -24.33
N PRO A 41 -22.92 9.45 -25.05
CA PRO A 41 -23.04 8.00 -24.91
C PRO A 41 -22.79 7.53 -23.47
N VAL A 42 -23.70 6.74 -22.91
CA VAL A 42 -23.64 6.27 -21.52
C VAL A 42 -22.35 5.47 -21.23
N PHE A 43 -21.89 4.67 -22.21
CA PHE A 43 -20.67 3.89 -22.06
C PHE A 43 -19.42 4.76 -21.79
N LEU A 44 -19.34 5.97 -22.38
CA LEU A 44 -18.21 6.88 -22.15
C LEU A 44 -18.22 7.41 -20.72
N ILE A 45 -19.40 7.74 -20.20
CA ILE A 45 -19.58 8.24 -18.83
C ILE A 45 -19.08 7.20 -17.83
N ILE A 46 -19.53 5.95 -17.99
CA ILE A 46 -19.14 4.83 -17.14
C ILE A 46 -17.63 4.59 -17.26
N LEU A 47 -17.09 4.57 -18.48
CA LEU A 47 -15.67 4.33 -18.71
C LEU A 47 -14.79 5.39 -18.04
N PHE A 48 -15.12 6.68 -18.18
CA PHE A 48 -14.38 7.77 -17.55
C PHE A 48 -14.50 7.73 -16.03
N SER A 49 -15.70 7.53 -15.49
CA SER A 49 -15.94 7.43 -14.05
C SER A 49 -15.13 6.28 -13.44
N LEU A 50 -15.18 5.10 -14.07
CA LEU A 50 -14.42 3.92 -13.65
C LEU A 50 -12.91 4.17 -13.73
N SER A 51 -12.43 4.79 -14.83
CA SER A 51 -11.01 5.09 -15.03
C SER A 51 -10.48 6.03 -13.94
N ILE A 52 -11.23 7.08 -13.61
CA ILE A 52 -10.87 8.01 -12.52
C ILE A 52 -10.80 7.25 -11.18
N GLY A 53 -11.79 6.39 -10.89
CA GLY A 53 -11.80 5.58 -9.68
C GLY A 53 -10.60 4.64 -9.58
N ILE A 54 -10.27 3.93 -10.66
CA ILE A 54 -9.11 3.02 -10.72
C ILE A 54 -7.81 3.78 -10.54
N LEU A 55 -7.62 4.90 -11.26
CA LEU A 55 -6.41 5.72 -11.17
C LEU A 55 -6.23 6.28 -9.76
N SER A 56 -7.30 6.81 -9.15
CA SER A 56 -7.27 7.33 -7.78
C SER A 56 -6.94 6.22 -6.76
N GLY A 57 -7.59 5.06 -6.89
CA GLY A 57 -7.32 3.90 -6.03
C GLY A 57 -5.88 3.39 -6.16
N PHE A 58 -5.35 3.33 -7.38
CA PHE A 58 -3.96 2.97 -7.62
C PHE A 58 -3.00 3.98 -6.99
N LEU A 59 -3.24 5.28 -7.18
CA LEU A 59 -2.40 6.33 -6.61
C LEU A 59 -2.39 6.26 -5.07
N SER A 60 -3.56 6.04 -4.46
CA SER A 60 -3.68 5.82 -3.01
C SER A 60 -2.86 4.60 -2.56
N ALA A 61 -2.97 3.47 -3.27
CA ALA A 61 -2.20 2.27 -2.95
C ALA A 61 -0.69 2.50 -3.05
N VAL A 62 -0.21 3.24 -4.05
CA VAL A 62 1.22 3.61 -4.18
C VAL A 62 1.69 4.40 -2.96
N ILE A 63 0.93 5.43 -2.55
CA ILE A 63 1.28 6.24 -1.37
C ILE A 63 1.36 5.37 -0.11
N VAL A 64 0.40 4.47 0.08
CA VAL A 64 0.40 3.52 1.22
C VAL A 64 1.63 2.63 1.20
N VAL A 65 1.97 2.03 0.06
CA VAL A 65 3.15 1.15 -0.07
C VAL A 65 4.44 1.90 0.23
N LEU A 66 4.59 3.13 -0.25
CA LEU A 66 5.76 3.96 0.04
C LEU A 66 5.86 4.31 1.54
N SER A 67 4.74 4.66 2.16
CA SER A 67 4.67 4.93 3.60
C SER A 67 5.06 3.71 4.43
N LEU A 68 4.51 2.53 4.08
CA LEU A 68 4.85 1.27 4.75
C LEU A 68 6.34 0.93 4.61
N LYS A 69 6.93 1.16 3.43
CA LYS A 69 8.37 0.91 3.22
C LYS A 69 9.25 1.83 4.08
N SER A 70 8.85 3.10 4.22
CA SER A 70 9.52 4.06 5.10
C SER A 70 9.42 3.65 6.57
N GLN A 71 8.23 3.26 7.02
CA GLN A 71 8.00 2.77 8.38
C GLN A 71 8.83 1.52 8.68
N ILE A 72 8.87 0.53 7.78
CA ILE A 72 9.70 -0.67 7.94
C ILE A 72 11.18 -0.31 8.12
N ARG A 73 11.70 0.64 7.34
CA ARG A 73 13.09 1.09 7.48
C ARG A 73 13.33 1.71 8.85
N SER A 74 12.46 2.63 9.27
CA SER A 74 12.57 3.27 10.59
C SER A 74 12.50 2.26 11.75
N LEU A 75 11.60 1.27 11.66
CA LEU A 75 11.49 0.22 12.68
C LEU A 75 12.77 -0.63 12.74
N LYS A 76 13.36 -0.98 11.59
CA LYS A 76 14.63 -1.72 11.55
C LYS A 76 15.78 -0.92 12.16
N ASP A 77 15.89 0.37 11.84
CA ASP A 77 16.95 1.23 12.37
C ASP A 77 16.85 1.37 13.90
N LYS A 78 15.62 1.57 14.42
CA LYS A 78 15.36 1.60 15.87
C LYS A 78 15.66 0.28 16.56
N ASN A 79 15.27 -0.84 15.94
CA ASN A 79 15.52 -2.15 16.50
C ASN A 79 17.02 -2.47 16.58
N ARG A 80 17.80 -2.08 15.55
CA ARG A 80 19.26 -2.19 15.58
C ARG A 80 19.87 -1.35 16.69
N LEU A 81 19.49 -0.07 16.79
CA LEU A 81 20.00 0.81 17.86
C LEU A 81 19.74 0.25 19.25
N LEU A 82 18.51 -0.20 19.53
CA LEU A 82 18.17 -0.83 20.81
C LEU A 82 18.96 -2.11 21.07
N THR A 83 19.27 -2.88 20.02
CA THR A 83 20.09 -4.09 20.13
C THR A 83 21.54 -3.74 20.43
N ASP A 84 22.07 -2.70 19.80
CA ASP A 84 23.43 -2.19 20.04
C ASP A 84 23.54 -1.63 21.47
N GLU A 85 22.59 -0.80 21.91
CA GLU A 85 22.53 -0.29 23.30
C GLU A 85 22.47 -1.43 24.33
N LEU A 86 21.64 -2.46 24.07
CA LEU A 86 21.55 -3.62 24.95
C LEU A 86 22.86 -4.42 25.00
N ASN A 87 23.54 -4.57 23.86
CA ASN A 87 24.85 -5.23 23.80
C ASN A 87 25.93 -4.42 24.51
N ASP A 88 25.92 -3.10 24.37
CA ASP A 88 26.85 -2.20 25.06
C ASP A 88 26.63 -2.26 26.58
N LEU A 89 25.38 -2.26 27.05
CA LEU A 89 25.03 -2.48 28.46
C LEU A 89 25.52 -3.85 28.97
N ARG A 90 25.36 -4.91 28.17
CA ARG A 90 25.87 -6.24 28.51
C ARG A 90 27.40 -6.28 28.57
N ASN A 91 28.07 -5.53 27.70
CA ASN A 91 29.53 -5.48 27.63
C ASN A 91 30.13 -4.65 28.79
N VAL A 92 29.47 -3.56 29.18
CA VAL A 92 29.83 -2.75 30.35
C VAL A 92 29.72 -3.58 31.63
N ALA A 93 28.64 -4.33 31.83
CA ALA A 93 28.48 -5.20 33.01
C ALA A 93 29.49 -6.36 33.11
N ILE A 94 30.19 -6.71 32.02
CA ILE A 94 31.24 -7.75 32.01
C ILE A 94 32.63 -7.14 32.29
N ASP A 95 32.86 -5.88 31.93
CA ASP A 95 34.11 -5.15 32.19
C ASP A 95 34.24 -4.72 33.67
N GLU A 96 33.11 -4.62 34.38
CA GLU A 96 33.03 -4.35 35.82
C GLU A 96 33.32 -5.60 36.71
N GLY A 97 33.48 -6.78 36.12
CA GLY A 97 33.51 -8.07 36.81
C GLY A 97 34.85 -8.83 36.79
N ILE A 98 35.93 -8.25 36.27
CA ILE A 98 37.28 -8.86 36.34
C ILE A 98 38.28 -7.84 36.89
N TYR A 99 38.06 -7.42 38.13
CA TYR A 99 39.16 -7.08 39.03
C TYR A 99 38.89 -7.77 40.37
N ASP A 100 39.98 -8.27 40.95
CA ASP A 100 40.11 -9.09 42.17
C ASP A 100 39.93 -10.60 41.91
N THR A 101 40.99 -11.41 41.79
CA THR A 101 41.98 -11.63 42.85
C THR A 101 43.23 -12.32 42.27
N GLU A 102 44.36 -11.61 42.18
CA GLU A 102 45.69 -12.22 42.32
C GLU A 102 46.53 -11.31 43.22
N ASP A 103 46.13 -11.23 44.50
CA ASP A 103 47.10 -11.10 45.59
C ASP A 103 47.81 -12.45 45.71
N GLY A 104 49.11 -12.49 45.40
CA GLY A 104 49.90 -13.70 45.48
C GLY A 104 51.38 -13.51 45.22
N ASP A 105 52.11 -13.26 46.31
CA ASP A 105 53.52 -13.61 46.57
C ASP A 105 54.69 -12.71 46.08
N LEU A 106 55.25 -12.06 47.11
CA LEU A 106 56.68 -11.81 47.46
C LEU A 106 57.48 -10.73 46.71
#